data_AF-A0AA88WV16-F1
#
_entry.id   AF-A0AA88WV16-F1
#
_cell.length_a   1.000
_cell.length_b   1.000
_cell.length_c   1.000
_cell.angle_alpha   90.00
_cell.angle_beta   90.00
_cell.angle_gamma   90.00
#
_symmetry.space_group_name_H-M   'P 1'
#
loop_
_entity.id
_entity.type
_entity.pdbx_description
1 polymer ?
#
loop_
_entity_poly.entity_id
_entity_poly.type
_entity_poly.pdbx_seq_one_letter_code
_entity_poly.pdbx_strand_id
1 'polypeptide(L)'
;MPSWSPDGKLIAFSSNRHNPDNAEAFSIYVIRPDGEGLKRIYVAGPEGSDDVDRERINHVCFSADGEWLLFTASLGGVTAEPVSLPNQFQPYGDLHVVRLDGSGLRRLTWNGYENGTPAWHPGWK
;
A
#
# COMPACT_ATOMS: atom_id res chain seq x y z
N MET A 1 -1.16 2.45 -9.48
CA MET A 1 -0.98 1.47 -10.57
C MET A 1 -1.01 0.07 -9.99
N PRO A 2 -1.61 -0.94 -10.66
CA PRO A 2 -1.55 -2.32 -10.21
C PRO A 2 -0.17 -2.96 -10.47
N SER A 3 0.18 -3.99 -9.71
CA SER A 3 1.42 -4.74 -9.83
C SER A 3 1.14 -6.24 -9.89
N TRP A 4 1.78 -6.92 -10.82
CA TRP A 4 1.75 -8.38 -10.88
C TRP A 4 2.74 -8.99 -9.87
N SER A 5 2.40 -10.14 -9.30
CA SER A 5 3.38 -10.97 -8.59
C SER A 5 4.40 -11.54 -9.58
N PRO A 6 5.65 -11.80 -9.15
CA PRO A 6 6.69 -12.33 -10.04
C PRO A 6 6.32 -13.68 -10.68
N ASP A 7 5.53 -14.49 -9.98
CA ASP A 7 5.04 -15.78 -10.46
C ASP A 7 3.75 -15.68 -11.31
N GLY A 8 3.22 -14.47 -11.51
CA GLY A 8 2.04 -14.19 -12.31
C GLY A 8 0.71 -14.65 -11.70
N LYS A 9 0.69 -15.15 -10.46
CA LYS A 9 -0.53 -15.70 -9.84
C LYS A 9 -1.41 -14.66 -9.16
N LEU A 10 -0.88 -13.47 -8.88
CA LEU A 10 -1.59 -12.42 -8.16
C LEU A 10 -1.39 -11.06 -8.82
N ILE A 11 -2.38 -10.20 -8.66
CA ILE A 11 -2.35 -8.78 -8.99
C ILE A 11 -2.62 -8.01 -7.70
N ALA A 12 -1.66 -7.18 -7.27
CA ALA A 12 -1.81 -6.23 -6.17
C ALA A 12 -2.25 -4.87 -6.70
N PHE A 13 -3.13 -4.20 -5.97
CA PHE A 13 -3.57 -2.84 -6.30
C PHE A 13 -4.18 -2.14 -5.09
N SER A 14 -4.20 -0.81 -5.14
CA SER A 14 -4.81 0.03 -4.10
C SER A 14 -6.27 0.33 -4.43
N SER A 15 -7.16 0.25 -3.44
CA SER A 15 -8.59 0.55 -3.60
C SER A 15 -9.21 0.99 -2.28
N ASN A 16 -10.26 1.81 -2.33
CA ASN A 16 -11.08 2.18 -1.17
C ASN A 16 -12.36 1.34 -1.06
N ARG A 17 -12.42 0.16 -1.69
CA ARG A 17 -13.66 -0.65 -1.74
C ARG A 17 -14.25 -1.07 -0.41
N HIS A 18 -13.47 -1.06 0.69
CA HIS A 18 -13.99 -1.32 2.03
C HIS A 18 -14.79 -0.14 2.60
N ASN A 19 -14.49 1.09 2.11
CA ASN A 19 -15.18 2.31 2.48
C ASN A 19 -15.31 3.24 1.26
N PRO A 20 -16.21 2.93 0.31
CA PRO A 20 -16.31 3.65 -0.96
C PRO A 20 -16.66 5.13 -0.81
N ASP A 21 -17.35 5.49 0.28
CA ASP A 21 -17.73 6.87 0.61
C ASP A 21 -16.53 7.69 1.14
N ASN A 22 -15.47 7.01 1.59
CA ASN A 22 -14.22 7.65 1.98
C ASN A 22 -13.22 7.60 0.83
N ALA A 23 -13.13 8.73 0.13
CA ALA A 23 -12.18 8.99 -0.95
C ALA A 23 -10.70 8.88 -0.53
N GLU A 24 -10.39 8.93 0.77
CA GLU A 24 -9.02 8.93 1.25
C GLU A 24 -8.55 7.57 1.77
N ALA A 25 -9.48 6.65 2.07
CA ALA A 25 -9.21 5.36 2.72
C ALA A 25 -8.81 4.27 1.71
N PHE A 26 -7.61 4.34 1.16
CA PHE A 26 -7.08 3.30 0.29
C PHE A 26 -6.31 2.23 1.05
N SER A 27 -6.68 0.97 0.80
CA SER A 27 -5.96 -0.21 1.29
C SER A 27 -5.38 -1.03 0.13
N ILE A 28 -4.50 -1.97 0.48
CA ILE A 28 -3.93 -2.92 -0.46
C ILE A 28 -4.87 -4.11 -0.63
N TYR A 29 -5.10 -4.48 -1.88
CA TYR A 29 -5.80 -5.70 -2.24
C TYR A 29 -4.95 -6.54 -3.18
N VAL A 30 -5.13 -7.86 -3.07
CA VAL A 30 -4.58 -8.85 -4.00
C VAL A 30 -5.72 -9.68 -4.58
N ILE A 31 -5.60 -10.07 -5.84
CA ILE A 31 -6.58 -10.89 -6.54
C ILE A 31 -5.87 -11.81 -7.53
N ARG A 32 -6.47 -12.97 -7.85
CA ARG A 32 -5.99 -13.78 -8.98
C ARG A 32 -6.35 -13.14 -10.32
N PRO A 33 -5.60 -13.41 -11.41
CA PRO A 33 -5.89 -12.88 -12.75
C PRO A 33 -7.25 -13.30 -13.32
N ASP A 34 -7.79 -14.42 -12.84
CA ASP A 34 -9.14 -14.91 -13.17
C ASP A 34 -10.27 -14.13 -12.47
N GLY A 35 -9.92 -13.20 -11.56
CA GLY A 35 -10.88 -12.40 -10.80
C GLY A 35 -11.32 -13.03 -9.48
N GLU A 36 -10.81 -14.21 -9.12
CA GLU A 36 -11.17 -14.88 -7.86
C GLU A 36 -10.16 -14.62 -6.73
N GLY A 37 -10.53 -15.03 -5.51
CA GLY A 37 -9.62 -14.99 -4.36
C GLY A 37 -9.24 -13.58 -3.91
N LEU A 38 -10.13 -12.61 -4.08
CA LEU A 38 -9.92 -11.24 -3.64
C LEU A 38 -9.65 -11.19 -2.13
N LYS A 39 -8.54 -10.58 -1.74
CA LYS A 39 -8.13 -10.44 -0.33
C LYS A 39 -7.62 -9.02 -0.06
N ARG A 40 -7.99 -8.47 1.11
CA ARG A 40 -7.41 -7.23 1.66
C ARG A 40 -6.17 -7.58 2.48
N ILE A 41 -5.10 -6.80 2.33
CA ILE A 41 -3.91 -6.90 3.20
C ILE A 41 -4.02 -5.80 4.25
N TYR A 42 -4.23 -6.21 5.50
CA TYR A 42 -4.32 -5.31 6.65
C TYR A 42 -2.92 -4.97 7.13
N VAL A 43 -2.57 -3.69 7.19
CA VAL A 43 -1.22 -3.24 7.59
C VAL A 43 -1.23 -2.34 8.82
N ALA A 44 -2.29 -1.56 9.03
CA ALA A 44 -2.37 -0.62 10.16
C ALA A 44 -2.83 -1.30 11.47
N GLY A 45 -3.43 -2.48 11.40
CA GLY A 45 -4.02 -3.17 12.56
C GLY A 45 -4.75 -4.46 12.15
N PRO A 46 -5.45 -5.12 13.10
CA PRO A 46 -6.25 -6.29 12.77
C PRO A 46 -7.51 -5.90 11.97
N GLU A 47 -8.07 -6.88 11.27
CA GLU A 47 -9.36 -6.74 10.60
C GLU A 47 -10.45 -6.25 11.57
N GLY A 48 -11.24 -5.27 11.14
CA GLY A 48 -12.31 -4.66 11.93
C GLY A 48 -11.84 -3.59 12.91
N SER A 49 -10.55 -3.23 12.93
CA SER A 49 -10.09 -2.07 13.69
C SER A 49 -10.33 -0.75 12.95
N ASP A 50 -10.54 0.28 13.75
CA ASP A 50 -10.66 1.66 13.31
C ASP A 50 -9.41 2.17 12.56
N ASP A 51 -8.24 1.57 12.82
CA ASP A 51 -6.97 1.93 12.19
C ASP A 51 -6.90 1.44 10.74
N VAL A 52 -7.34 0.20 10.47
CA VAL A 52 -7.28 -0.35 9.11
C VAL A 52 -8.24 0.36 8.17
N ASP A 53 -9.41 0.79 8.66
CA ASP A 53 -10.41 1.49 7.85
C ASP A 53 -10.08 2.96 7.54
N ARG A 54 -8.95 3.45 8.07
CA ARG A 54 -8.40 4.78 7.79
C ARG A 54 -7.04 4.72 7.09
N GLU A 55 -6.65 3.55 6.58
CA GLU A 55 -5.44 3.39 5.80
C GLU A 55 -5.42 4.33 4.59
N ARG A 56 -4.30 5.03 4.40
CA ARG A 56 -4.05 5.83 3.21
C ARG A 56 -2.84 5.27 2.48
N ILE A 57 -3.07 4.29 1.60
CA ILE A 57 -2.01 3.51 0.94
C ILE A 57 -2.14 3.58 -0.58
N ASN A 58 -1.03 3.83 -1.27
CA ASN A 58 -1.00 3.78 -2.73
C ASN A 58 0.28 3.12 -3.28
N HIS A 59 0.32 2.99 -4.60
CA HIS A 59 1.48 2.55 -5.38
C HIS A 59 2.11 1.22 -4.91
N VAL A 60 1.27 0.21 -4.65
CA VAL A 60 1.75 -1.12 -4.26
C VAL A 60 2.51 -1.83 -5.40
N CYS A 61 3.64 -2.43 -5.08
CA CYS A 61 4.40 -3.31 -5.96
C CYS A 61 4.97 -4.51 -5.22
N PHE A 62 5.07 -5.65 -5.91
CA PHE A 62 5.68 -6.87 -5.36
C PHE A 62 7.21 -6.78 -5.37
N SER A 63 7.85 -7.37 -4.36
CA SER A 63 9.27 -7.74 -4.41
C SER A 63 9.52 -8.83 -5.43
N ALA A 64 10.78 -8.98 -5.85
CA ALA A 64 11.18 -9.95 -6.87
C ALA A 64 10.98 -11.43 -6.46
N ASP A 65 11.00 -11.72 -5.16
CA ASP A 65 10.69 -13.04 -4.59
C ASP A 65 9.19 -13.26 -4.34
N GLY A 66 8.37 -12.21 -4.47
CA GLY A 66 6.93 -12.25 -4.21
C GLY A 66 6.55 -12.32 -2.73
N GLU A 67 7.50 -12.28 -1.79
CA GLU A 67 7.22 -12.35 -0.36
C GLU A 67 6.76 -11.01 0.23
N TRP A 68 7.20 -9.90 -0.36
CA TRP A 68 6.99 -8.56 0.15
C TRP A 68 6.20 -7.69 -0.81
N LEU A 69 5.48 -6.73 -0.23
CA LEU A 69 4.81 -5.64 -0.92
C LEU A 69 5.47 -4.35 -0.47
N LEU A 70 5.91 -3.53 -1.43
CA LEU A 70 6.36 -2.15 -1.22
C LEU A 70 5.28 -1.19 -1.66
N PHE A 71 5.02 -0.20 -0.84
CA PHE A 71 3.93 0.75 -1.06
C PHE A 71 4.23 2.08 -0.39
N THR A 72 3.44 3.09 -0.73
CA THR A 72 3.50 4.41 -0.10
C THR A 72 2.36 4.54 0.88
N ALA A 73 2.63 5.02 2.09
CA ALA A 73 1.60 5.20 3.11
C ALA A 73 1.93 6.27 4.14
N SER A 74 0.88 6.86 4.72
CA SER A 74 0.99 7.84 5.82
C SER A 74 0.91 7.19 7.22
N LEU A 75 1.27 5.91 7.33
CA LEU A 75 1.23 5.14 8.58
C LEU A 75 2.31 5.69 9.55
N GLY A 76 1.88 6.34 10.63
CA GLY A 76 2.78 7.02 11.57
C GLY A 76 2.68 8.56 11.55
N GLY A 77 1.72 9.11 10.80
CA GLY A 77 1.46 10.54 10.72
C GLY A 77 2.26 11.23 9.63
N VAL A 78 1.68 12.29 9.07
CA VAL A 78 2.36 13.15 8.09
C VAL A 78 3.34 14.04 8.84
N THR A 79 4.65 13.80 8.66
CA THR A 79 5.68 14.63 9.31
C THR A 79 5.99 15.93 8.55
N ALA A 80 5.62 16.02 7.26
CA ALA A 80 5.33 17.20 6.39
C ALA A 80 4.75 16.67 5.04
N GLU A 81 3.80 17.27 4.31
CA GLU A 81 3.74 18.62 3.66
C GLU A 81 2.47 19.46 3.98
N PRO A 82 2.57 20.79 4.17
CA PRO A 82 1.44 21.74 4.05
C PRO A 82 1.73 22.84 2.96
N VAL A 83 0.81 23.42 2.16
CA VAL A 83 -0.45 24.16 2.46
C VAL A 83 -1.45 24.18 1.28
N SER A 84 -1.15 23.65 0.08
CA SER A 84 -1.89 24.05 -1.13
C SER A 84 -3.07 23.17 -1.60
N LEU A 85 -3.29 21.96 -1.08
CA LEU A 85 -4.40 21.11 -1.54
C LEU A 85 -5.01 20.25 -0.40
N PRO A 86 -6.00 20.77 0.35
CA PRO A 86 -6.68 20.00 1.41
C PRO A 86 -7.46 18.78 0.89
N ASN A 87 -7.68 18.67 -0.42
CA ASN A 87 -8.47 17.60 -1.05
C ASN A 87 -7.62 16.65 -1.91
N GLN A 88 -6.35 16.42 -1.57
CA GLN A 88 -5.52 15.48 -2.34
C GLN A 88 -5.81 14.02 -1.98
N PHE A 89 -6.33 13.31 -2.98
CA PHE A 89 -6.75 11.91 -2.93
C PHE A 89 -5.58 10.93 -2.78
N GLN A 90 -4.35 11.35 -3.12
CA GLN A 90 -3.15 10.53 -2.99
C GLN A 90 -2.51 10.74 -1.60
N PRO A 91 -2.23 9.67 -0.83
CA PRO A 91 -1.49 9.75 0.42
C PRO A 91 -0.07 10.24 0.16
N TYR A 92 0.28 11.38 0.75
CA TYR A 92 1.67 11.76 1.00
C TYR A 92 2.24 10.81 2.03
N GLY A 93 3.16 9.96 1.62
CA GLY A 93 3.59 8.84 2.43
C GLY A 93 5.04 8.45 2.24
N ASP A 94 5.53 7.74 3.24
CA ASP A 94 6.83 7.09 3.17
C ASP A 94 6.71 5.73 2.51
N LEU A 95 7.85 5.25 2.02
CA LEU A 95 7.99 3.88 1.56
C LEU A 95 7.87 2.94 2.75
N HIS A 96 6.98 1.97 2.61
CA HIS A 96 6.75 0.89 3.56
C HIS A 96 6.86 -0.45 2.86
N VAL A 97 7.29 -1.47 3.61
CA VAL A 97 7.22 -2.87 3.19
C VAL A 97 6.41 -3.68 4.19
N VAL A 98 5.64 -4.63 3.68
CA VAL A 98 4.90 -5.62 4.48
C VAL A 98 4.98 -6.98 3.78
N ARG A 99 4.92 -8.08 4.54
CA ARG A 99 4.77 -9.41 3.95
C ARG A 99 3.37 -9.58 3.36
N LEU A 100 3.24 -10.49 2.40
CA LEU A 100 1.96 -10.78 1.72
C LEU A 100 0.83 -11.23 2.68
N ASP A 101 1.17 -11.73 3.87
CA ASP A 101 0.21 -12.10 4.91
C ASP A 101 -0.23 -10.91 5.80
N GLY A 102 0.36 -9.72 5.62
CA GLY A 102 0.12 -8.52 6.43
C GLY A 102 1.10 -8.36 7.60
N SER A 103 2.00 -9.32 7.83
CA SER A 103 2.97 -9.27 8.91
C SER A 103 4.25 -8.50 8.54
N GLY A 104 5.05 -8.15 9.56
CA GLY A 104 6.39 -7.60 9.34
C GLY A 104 6.41 -6.20 8.73
N LEU A 105 5.38 -5.39 8.95
CA LEU A 105 5.33 -4.00 8.49
C LEU A 105 6.59 -3.24 8.94
N ARG A 106 7.24 -2.58 7.98
CA ARG A 106 8.42 -1.75 8.20
C ARG A 106 8.40 -0.51 7.32
N ARG A 107 8.67 0.65 7.93
CA ARG A 107 8.93 1.91 7.23
C ARG A 107 10.39 1.95 6.75
N LEU A 108 10.60 2.35 5.50
CA LEU A 108 11.91 2.44 4.84
C LEU A 108 12.42 3.87 4.71
N THR A 109 11.53 4.84 4.55
CA THR A 109 11.89 6.26 4.47
C THR A 109 11.24 7.05 5.60
N TRP A 110 11.85 8.17 5.95
CA TRP A 110 11.24 9.16 6.84
C TRP A 110 11.66 10.54 6.37
N ASN A 111 10.85 11.16 5.52
CA ASN A 111 11.10 12.50 5.03
C ASN A 111 9.80 13.32 4.93
N GLY A 112 9.95 14.59 4.54
CA GLY A 112 8.83 15.53 4.46
C GLY A 112 8.20 15.64 3.07
N TYR A 113 8.42 14.67 2.18
CA TYR A 113 8.00 14.72 0.78
C TYR A 113 7.31 13.41 0.35
N GLU A 114 6.50 13.46 -0.70
CA GLU A 114 5.96 12.23 -1.31
C GLU A 114 7.10 11.37 -1.87
N ASN A 115 7.19 10.13 -1.41
CA ASN A 115 7.97 9.12 -2.11
C ASN A 115 7.02 8.53 -3.17
N GLY A 116 7.25 8.88 -4.45
CA GLY A 116 6.35 8.54 -5.56
C GLY A 116 6.24 7.04 -5.86
N THR A 117 5.81 6.67 -7.07
CA THR A 117 5.58 5.26 -7.45
C THR A 117 6.86 4.42 -7.31
N PRO A 118 6.97 3.55 -6.29
CA PRO A 118 8.15 2.73 -6.13
C PRO A 118 8.12 1.56 -7.10
N ALA A 119 9.30 1.02 -7.39
CA ALA A 119 9.48 -0.21 -8.14
C ALA A 119 10.58 -1.05 -7.50
N TRP A 120 10.42 -2.37 -7.53
CA TRP A 120 11.47 -3.30 -7.16
C TRP A 120 12.31 -3.66 -8.37
N HIS A 121 13.64 -3.63 -8.20
CA HIS A 121 14.57 -4.18 -9.18
C HIS A 121 14.95 -5.62 -8.79
N PRO A 122 14.97 -6.59 -9.72
CA PRO A 122 15.22 -8.00 -9.42
C PRO A 122 16.67 -8.36 -9.06
N GLY A 123 17.53 -7.38 -8.77
CA GLY A 123 18.96 -7.61 -8.58
C GLY A 123 19.55 -6.82 -7.44
N TRP A 124 19.73 -7.48 -6.29
CA TRP A 124 20.94 -7.49 -5.46
C TRP A 124 21.02 -8.89 -4.81
N LYS A 125 22.05 -9.67 -5.19
CA LYS A 125 22.48 -10.85 -4.44
C LYS A 125 23.54 -10.43 -3.45
#